data_AF-A0A418QI34-F1
#
_entry.id   AF-A0A418QI34-F1
#
_cell.length_a   1.000
_cell.length_b   1.000
_cell.length_c   1.000
_cell.angle_alpha   90.00
_cell.angle_beta   90.00
_cell.angle_gamma   90.00
#
_symmetry.space_group_name_H-M   'P 1'
#
loop_
_entity.id
_entity.type
_entity.pdbx_description
1 polymer ?
#
loop_
_entity_poly.entity_id
_entity_poly.type
_entity_poly.pdbx_seq_one_letter_code
_entity_poly.pdbx_strand_id
1 'polypeptide(L)'
;GGGTRNPALRAALTRTLAPAPLITFADLGWDARGFTDATREAAAFAFLGYAHAQGWPSTLPHTTGAAHAARTGKWSPAPGAS
;
A
#
# COMPACT_ATOMS: atom_id res chain seq x y z
N GLY A 1 -4.92 6.34 4.55
CA GLY A 1 -5.49 7.20 3.50
C GLY A 1 -6.48 8.17 4.14
N GLY A 2 -6.87 9.22 3.43
CA GLY A 2 -7.57 10.38 4.02
C GLY A 2 -8.86 10.08 4.81
N GLY A 3 -9.57 8.99 4.51
CA GLY A 3 -10.79 8.57 5.21
C GLY A 3 -10.64 8.37 6.73
N THR A 4 -9.43 8.10 7.21
CA THR A 4 -9.13 8.02 8.66
C THR A 4 -9.47 9.31 9.41
N ARG A 5 -9.48 10.47 8.73
CA ARG A 5 -9.81 11.76 9.36
C ARG A 5 -11.31 12.04 9.49
N ASN A 6 -12.17 11.16 8.96
CA ASN A 6 -13.63 11.31 9.10
C ASN A 6 -14.12 10.61 10.38
N PRO A 7 -14.55 11.37 11.42
CA PRO A 7 -14.97 10.79 12.69
C PRO A 7 -16.26 9.96 12.58
N ALA A 8 -17.19 10.35 11.71
CA ALA A 8 -18.44 9.61 11.50
C ALA A 8 -18.18 8.24 10.86
N LEU A 9 -17.29 8.20 9.84
CA LEU A 9 -16.86 6.96 9.21
C LEU A 9 -16.14 6.04 10.22
N ARG A 10 -15.21 6.59 11.02
CA ARG A 10 -14.52 5.81 12.06
C ARG A 10 -15.49 5.23 13.09
N ALA A 11 -16.42 6.03 13.59
CA ALA A 11 -17.41 5.57 14.56
C ALA A 11 -18.31 4.45 13.99
N ALA A 12 -18.72 4.57 12.73
CA ALA A 12 -19.48 3.52 12.06
C ALA A 12 -18.66 2.23 11.91
N LEU A 13 -17.43 2.32 11.40
CA LEU A 13 -16.54 1.17 11.23
C LEU A 13 -16.22 0.48 12.56
N THR A 14 -15.91 1.23 13.62
CA THR A 14 -15.65 0.67 14.96
C THR A 14 -16.84 -0.14 15.48
N ARG A 15 -18.07 0.34 15.30
CA ARG A 15 -19.26 -0.42 15.71
C ARG A 15 -19.45 -1.68 14.86
N THR A 16 -19.32 -1.57 13.54
CA THR A 16 -19.55 -2.69 12.61
C THR A 16 -18.52 -3.80 12.78
N LEU A 17 -17.27 -3.47 13.11
CA LEU A 17 -16.18 -4.44 13.23
C LEU A 17 -16.09 -5.08 14.62
N ALA A 18 -16.85 -4.62 15.61
CA ALA A 18 -16.78 -5.14 16.97
C ALA A 18 -17.01 -6.67 17.00
N PRO A 19 -16.18 -7.44 17.74
CA PRO A 19 -15.20 -6.98 18.73
C PRO A 19 -13.79 -6.67 18.17
N ALA A 20 -13.57 -6.77 16.85
CA ALA A 20 -12.26 -6.50 16.26
C ALA A 20 -11.91 -5.01 16.37
N PRO A 21 -10.69 -4.66 16.85
CA PRO A 21 -10.28 -3.27 17.01
C PRO A 21 -9.98 -2.62 15.65
N LEU A 22 -10.47 -1.38 15.48
CA LEU A 22 -10.09 -0.53 14.36
C LEU A 22 -8.80 0.22 14.70
N ILE A 23 -7.66 -0.25 14.18
CA ILE A 23 -6.32 0.32 14.40
C ILE A 23 -5.86 1.04 13.13
N THR A 24 -5.29 2.24 13.28
CA THR A 24 -4.74 3.03 12.18
C THR A 24 -3.23 2.82 12.04
N PHE A 25 -2.65 3.28 10.92
CA PHE A 25 -1.19 3.28 10.74
C PHE A 25 -0.46 4.16 11.76
N ALA A 26 -1.07 5.28 12.15
CA ALA A 26 -0.51 6.18 13.15
C ALA A 26 -0.51 5.56 14.55
N ASP A 27 -1.55 4.80 14.90
CA ASP A 27 -1.61 4.07 16.19
C ASP A 27 -0.46 3.06 16.34
N LEU A 28 0.08 2.58 15.21
CA LEU A 28 1.23 1.68 15.15
C LEU A 28 2.59 2.40 15.02
N GLY A 29 2.62 3.74 15.00
CA GLY A 29 3.84 4.55 14.92
C GLY A 29 4.52 4.59 13.54
N TRP A 30 3.81 4.21 12.47
CA TRP A 30 4.37 4.20 11.11
C TRP A 30 4.63 5.60 10.54
N ASP A 31 3.91 6.61 11.03
CA ASP A 31 4.10 8.01 10.68
C ASP A 31 5.49 8.52 11.06
N ALA A 32 5.99 8.17 12.26
CA ALA A 32 7.35 8.45 12.72
C ALA A 32 8.44 7.78 11.86
N ARG A 33 8.06 6.81 11.03
CA ARG A 33 8.94 6.12 10.07
C ARG A 33 8.76 6.63 8.62
N GLY A 34 8.01 7.72 8.44
CA GLY A 34 7.75 8.34 7.14
C GLY A 34 6.59 7.72 6.36
N PHE A 35 5.83 6.78 6.93
CA PHE A 35 4.67 6.15 6.30
C PHE A 35 3.37 6.77 6.81
N THR A 36 3.11 7.98 6.32
CA THR A 36 1.91 8.77 6.63
C THR A 36 0.74 8.40 5.70
N ASP A 37 -0.44 8.97 5.97
CA ASP A 37 -1.59 8.86 5.07
C ASP A 37 -1.31 9.31 3.63
N ALA A 38 -0.40 10.27 3.44
CA ALA A 38 -0.04 10.81 2.13
C ALA A 38 1.09 10.02 1.45
N THR A 39 2.03 9.48 2.23
CA THR A 39 3.26 8.87 1.69
C THR A 39 3.19 7.35 1.57
N ARG A 40 2.29 6.68 2.29
CA ARG A 40 2.20 5.21 2.29
C ARG A 40 1.99 4.61 0.90
N GLU A 41 1.09 5.19 0.11
CA GLU A 41 0.80 4.70 -1.25
C GLU A 41 1.97 4.97 -2.20
N ALA A 42 2.63 6.14 -2.08
CA ALA A 42 3.85 6.43 -2.82
C ALA A 42 4.99 5.46 -2.47
N ALA A 43 5.15 5.12 -1.18
CA ALA A 43 6.13 4.14 -0.74
C ALA A 43 5.82 2.72 -1.27
N ALA A 44 4.54 2.35 -1.38
CA ALA A 44 4.14 1.11 -2.03
C ALA A 44 4.56 1.08 -3.52
N PHE A 45 4.39 2.18 -4.26
CA PHE A 45 4.89 2.29 -5.64
C PHE A 45 6.41 2.21 -5.73
N ALA A 46 7.14 2.86 -4.81
CA ALA A 46 8.60 2.74 -4.74
C ALA A 46 9.04 1.29 -4.54
N PHE A 47 8.36 0.56 -3.64
CA PHE A 47 8.59 -0.87 -3.44
C PHE A 47 8.28 -1.71 -4.68
N LEU A 48 7.19 -1.41 -5.42
CA LEU A 48 6.89 -2.09 -6.68
C LEU A 48 8.01 -1.88 -7.73
N GLY A 49 8.57 -0.68 -7.82
CA GLY A 49 9.73 -0.40 -8.67
C GLY A 49 10.97 -1.20 -8.26
N TYR A 50 11.26 -1.27 -6.96
CA TYR A 50 12.34 -2.11 -6.42
C TYR A 50 12.11 -3.60 -6.74
N ALA A 51 10.92 -4.14 -6.47
CA ALA A 51 10.58 -5.53 -6.77
C ALA A 51 10.72 -5.85 -8.26
N HIS A 52 10.34 -4.92 -9.14
CA HIS A 52 10.54 -5.06 -10.59
C HIS A 52 12.03 -5.21 -10.94
N ALA A 53 12.89 -4.34 -10.38
CA ALA A 53 14.34 -4.38 -10.60
C ALA A 53 14.97 -5.70 -10.12
N GLN A 54 14.45 -6.26 -9.02
CA GLN A 54 14.88 -7.57 -8.49
C GLN A 54 14.30 -8.77 -9.26
N GLY A 55 13.38 -8.55 -10.20
CA GLY A 55 12.69 -9.62 -10.92
C GLY A 55 11.62 -10.36 -10.10
N TRP A 56 11.19 -9.80 -8.97
CA TRP A 56 10.27 -10.46 -8.06
C TRP A 56 8.80 -10.27 -8.48
N PRO A 57 7.95 -11.29 -8.30
CA PRO A 57 6.50 -11.11 -8.36
C PRO A 57 6.03 -10.12 -7.29
N SER A 58 5.08 -9.26 -7.63
CA SER A 58 4.58 -8.20 -6.74
C SER A 58 3.05 -8.11 -6.68
N THR A 59 2.35 -9.10 -7.25
CA THR A 59 0.89 -9.26 -7.13
C THR A 59 0.52 -10.47 -6.28
N LEU A 60 -0.62 -10.38 -5.62
CA LEU A 60 -1.29 -11.52 -4.98
C LEU A 60 -2.45 -12.01 -5.87
N PRO A 61 -2.36 -13.22 -6.48
CA PRO A 61 -3.38 -13.72 -7.40
C PRO A 61 -4.80 -13.73 -6.85
N HIS A 62 -4.96 -14.12 -5.58
CA HIS A 62 -6.27 -14.15 -4.91
C HIS A 62 -6.88 -12.75 -4.71
N THR A 63 -6.07 -11.69 -4.77
CA THR A 63 -6.55 -10.30 -4.70
C THR A 63 -6.88 -9.75 -6.09
N THR A 64 -6.14 -10.16 -7.13
CA THR A 64 -6.25 -9.60 -8.49
C THR A 64 -7.08 -10.44 -9.46
N GLY A 65 -7.35 -11.71 -9.14
CA GLY A 65 -7.96 -12.67 -10.06
C GLY A 65 -7.00 -13.23 -11.13
N ALA A 66 -5.71 -12.90 -11.06
CA ALA A 66 -4.72 -13.42 -11.99
C ALA A 66 -4.49 -14.93 -11.79
N ALA A 67 -4.10 -15.64 -12.86
CA ALA A 67 -3.81 -17.09 -12.77
C ALA A 67 -2.55 -17.42 -11.94
N HIS A 68 -1.59 -16.49 -11.87
CA HIS A 68 -0.34 -16.65 -11.14
C HIS A 68 0.18 -15.28 -10.68
N ALA A 69 1.10 -15.29 -9.71
CA ALA A 69 1.74 -14.05 -9.24
C ALA A 69 2.66 -13.51 -10.35
N ALA A 70 2.50 -12.23 -10.68
CA ALA A 70 3.23 -11.59 -11.76
C ALA A 70 4.14 -10.48 -11.24
N ARG A 71 5.22 -10.23 -11.97
CA ARG A 71 6.01 -9.01 -11.84
C ARG A 71 5.26 -7.86 -12.53
N THR A 72 5.02 -6.76 -11.81
CA THR A 72 4.33 -5.58 -12.35
C THR A 72 5.29 -4.47 -12.77
N GLY A 73 4.77 -3.49 -13.50
CA GLY A 73 5.53 -2.33 -13.98
C GLY A 73 6.23 -2.54 -15.32
N LYS A 74 6.67 -1.43 -15.92
CA LYS A 74 7.54 -1.40 -17.10
C LYS A 74 8.74 -0.53 -16.79
N TRP A 75 9.93 -1.00 -17.14
CA TRP A 75 11.14 -0.21 -17.04
C TRP A 75 11.23 0.73 -18.23
N SER A 76 11.33 2.03 -17.96
CA SER A 76 11.62 3.07 -18.94
C SER A 76 13.04 3.58 -18.65
N PRO A 77 14.02 3.32 -19.53
CA PRO A 77 15.38 3.81 -19.34
C PRO A 77 15.44 5.33 -19.24
N ALA A 78 16.40 5.85 -18.47
CA ALA A 78 16.68 7.27 -18.46
C ALA A 78 17.20 7.72 -19.84
N PRO A 79 16.91 8.97 -20.27
CA PRO A 79 17.49 9.50 -21.50
C PRO A 79 19.02 9.37 -21.49
N GLY A 80 19.58 8.74 -22.53
CA GLY A 80 21.03 8.56 -22.69
C GLY A 80 21.62 7.31 -22.01
N ALA A 81 20.83 6.48 -21.34
CA ALA A 81 21.27 5.14 -20.95
C ALA A 81 21.23 4.22 -22.18
N SER A 82 22.39 3.98 -22.80
CA SER A 82 22.61 2.94 -23.83
C SER A 82 23.28 1.72 -23.21
#